data_AF-X1JDI3-F1
#
_entry.id   AF-X1JDI3-F1
#
_cell.length_a   1.000
_cell.length_b   1.000
_cell.length_c   1.000
_cell.angle_alpha   90.00
_cell.angle_beta   90.00
_cell.angle_gamma   90.00
#
_symmetry.space_group_name_H-M   'P 1'
#
loop_
_entity.id
_entity.type
_entity.pdbx_description
1 polymer ?
#
loop_
_entity_poly.entity_id
_entity_poly.type
_entity_poly.pdbx_seq_one_letter_code
_entity_poly.pdbx_strand_id
1 'polypeptide(L)'
;MENKISIFLKGFLMGVCDLIPGISGGTIAFITGIYTRLIDAVKNFSPKLIYDIFTYPIHKKRDRLKEDIKKLDLLFLLVLMLGISSALLTGSRIIKFLLEDYYAYTLSFFIGL
;
A
#
# COMPACT_ATOMS: atom_id res chain seq x y z
N MET A 1 -7.01 -3.97 17.40
CA MET A 1 -7.32 -3.36 16.08
C MET A 1 -6.34 -2.23 15.87
N GLU A 2 -5.46 -2.32 14.87
CA GLU A 2 -4.55 -1.21 14.56
C GLU A 2 -5.35 0.04 14.17
N ASN A 3 -4.93 1.21 14.65
CA ASN A 3 -5.55 2.48 14.30
C ASN A 3 -5.38 2.74 12.79
N LYS A 4 -6.44 3.18 12.10
CA LYS A 4 -6.41 3.52 10.66
C LYS A 4 -5.29 4.52 10.34
N ILE A 5 -5.04 5.46 11.24
CA ILE A 5 -3.95 6.43 11.10
C ILE A 5 -2.60 5.72 11.06
N SER A 6 -2.40 4.72 11.93
CA SER A 6 -1.16 3.94 11.94
C SER A 6 -0.98 3.15 10.65
N ILE A 7 -2.03 2.51 10.13
CA ILE A 7 -1.99 1.79 8.85
C ILE A 7 -1.64 2.74 7.71
N PHE A 8 -2.26 3.93 7.67
CA PHE A 8 -1.96 4.94 6.67
C PHE A 8 -0.49 5.37 6.72
N LEU A 9 0.03 5.67 7.92
CA LEU A 9 1.43 6.07 8.10
C LEU A 9 2.40 4.95 7.70
N LYS A 10 2.11 3.69 8.04
CA LYS A 10 2.89 2.54 7.59
C LYS A 10 2.90 2.44 6.06
N GLY A 11 1.73 2.59 5.42
CA GLY A 11 1.63 2.63 3.96
C GLY A 11 2.39 3.80 3.34
N PHE A 12 2.34 4.97 3.97
CA PHE A 12 3.11 6.14 3.53
C PHE A 12 4.62 5.86 3.58
N LEU A 13 5.12 5.30 4.69
CA LEU A 13 6.52 4.93 4.83
C LEU A 13 6.94 3.87 3.81
N MET A 14 6.09 2.87 3.56
CA MET A 14 6.33 1.87 2.50
C MET A 14 6.49 2.56 1.14
N GLY A 15 5.57 3.47 0.78
CA GLY A 15 5.62 4.19 -0.49
C GLY A 15 6.81 5.13 -0.62
N VAL A 16 7.28 5.75 0.47
CA VAL A 16 8.53 6.54 0.46
C VAL A 16 9.74 5.64 0.20
N CYS A 17 9.79 4.48 0.85
CA CYS A 17 10.88 3.53 0.63
C CYS A 17 10.93 3.01 -0.82
N ASP A 18 9.77 2.73 -1.42
CA ASP A 18 9.70 2.27 -2.82
C ASP A 18 10.16 3.32 -3.84
N LEU A 19 10.23 4.60 -3.47
CA LEU A 19 10.78 5.65 -4.32
C LEU A 19 12.32 5.69 -4.31
N ILE A 20 12.97 5.09 -3.32
CA ILE A 20 14.42 5.11 -3.15
C ILE A 20 14.99 3.79 -3.69
N PRO A 21 15.90 3.84 -4.68
CA PRO A 21 16.54 2.63 -5.20
C PRO A 21 17.21 1.82 -4.10
N GLY A 22 16.97 0.50 -4.07
CA GLY A 22 17.58 -0.41 -3.12
C GLY A 22 16.86 -0.54 -1.77
N ILE A 23 15.79 0.20 -1.51
CA ILE A 23 14.96 0.05 -0.31
C ILE A 23 13.62 -0.60 -0.69
N SER A 24 13.23 -1.69 -0.02
CA SER A 24 11.97 -2.39 -0.26
C SER A 24 10.89 -1.97 0.74
N GLY A 25 9.73 -1.53 0.26
CA GLY A 25 8.55 -1.30 1.10
C GLY A 25 8.07 -2.56 1.84
N GLY A 26 8.34 -3.75 1.30
CA GLY A 26 8.08 -5.02 1.99
C GLY A 26 8.86 -5.17 3.30
N THR A 27 10.09 -4.65 3.36
CA THR A 27 10.90 -4.62 4.59
C THR A 27 10.27 -3.70 5.63
N ILE A 28 9.73 -2.55 5.22
CA ILE A 28 8.98 -1.67 6.13
C ILE A 28 7.72 -2.35 6.64
N ALA A 29 6.98 -3.04 5.78
CA ALA A 29 5.83 -3.84 6.23
C ALA A 29 6.23 -4.88 7.27
N PHE A 30 7.40 -5.52 7.12
CA PHE A 30 7.93 -6.51 8.06
C PHE A 30 8.30 -5.88 9.40
N ILE A 31 9.13 -4.83 9.38
CA ILE A 31 9.59 -4.13 10.59
C ILE A 31 8.42 -3.50 11.34
N THR A 32 7.42 -2.96 10.63
CA THR A 32 6.23 -2.35 11.25
C THR A 32 5.17 -3.38 11.66
N GLY A 33 5.42 -4.68 11.45
CA GLY A 33 4.58 -5.78 11.91
C GLY A 33 3.30 -6.02 11.12
N ILE A 34 3.14 -5.40 9.94
CA ILE A 34 1.94 -5.58 9.09
C ILE A 34 2.15 -6.55 7.93
N TYR A 35 3.36 -7.09 7.77
CA TYR A 35 3.72 -7.94 6.62
C TYR A 35 2.83 -9.18 6.49
N THR A 36 2.63 -9.93 7.57
CA THR A 36 1.78 -11.14 7.54
C THR A 36 0.35 -10.79 7.15
N ARG A 37 -0.22 -9.78 7.79
CA ARG A 37 -1.56 -9.23 7.48
C ARG A 37 -1.68 -8.78 6.02
N LEU A 38 -0.64 -8.13 5.49
CA LEU A 38 -0.58 -7.70 4.10
C LEU A 38 -0.57 -8.89 3.14
N ILE A 39 0.31 -9.87 3.36
CA ILE A 39 0.40 -11.06 2.52
C ILE A 39 -0.91 -11.86 2.56
N ASP A 40 -1.52 -12.02 3.74
CA ASP A 40 -2.81 -12.70 3.89
C ASP A 40 -3.94 -11.95 3.17
N ALA A 41 -3.99 -10.62 3.29
CA ALA A 41 -4.97 -9.80 2.60
C ALA A 41 -4.82 -9.88 1.07
N VAL A 42 -3.58 -9.84 0.56
CA VAL A 42 -3.29 -9.97 -0.88
C VAL A 42 -3.57 -11.39 -1.39
N LYS A 43 -3.21 -12.43 -0.63
CA LYS A 43 -3.46 -13.83 -1.00
C LYS A 43 -4.95 -14.15 -1.18
N ASN A 44 -5.80 -13.52 -0.37
CA ASN A 44 -7.25 -13.70 -0.45
C ASN A 44 -7.91 -12.80 -1.51
N PHE A 45 -7.16 -11.89 -2.13
CA PHE A 45 -7.63 -11.04 -3.21
C PHE A 45 -7.74 -11.87 -4.50
N SER A 46 -8.95 -12.34 -4.81
CA SER A 46 -9.24 -13.16 -5.99
C SER A 46 -10.14 -12.41 -6.99
N PRO A 47 -9.96 -12.61 -8.32
CA PRO A 47 -10.82 -12.01 -9.34
C PRO A 47 -12.31 -12.35 -9.17
N LYS A 48 -12.58 -13.55 -8.63
CA LYS A 48 -13.92 -13.99 -8.26
C LYS A 48 -14.57 -13.06 -7.24
N LEU A 49 -13.79 -12.54 -6.29
CA LEU A 49 -14.30 -11.65 -5.27
C LEU A 49 -14.62 -10.25 -5.83
N ILE A 50 -13.84 -9.77 -6.79
CA ILE A 50 -14.16 -8.54 -7.53
C ILE A 50 -15.45 -8.73 -8.31
N TYR A 51 -15.60 -9.87 -8.98
CA TYR A 51 -16.84 -10.24 -9.69
C TYR A 51 -18.03 -10.31 -8.73
N ASP A 52 -17.87 -10.94 -7.56
CA ASP A 52 -18.94 -11.06 -6.56
C ASP A 52 -19.32 -9.70 -5.96
N ILE A 53 -18.36 -8.78 -5.76
CA ILE A 53 -18.63 -7.38 -5.36
C ILE A 53 -19.36 -6.63 -6.47
N PHE A 54 -18.97 -6.79 -7.73
CA PHE A 54 -19.58 -6.08 -8.86
C PHE A 54 -20.99 -6.61 -9.19
N THR A 55 -21.21 -7.91 -9.02
CA THR A 55 -22.49 -8.59 -9.24
C THR A 55 -23.40 -8.53 -8.00
N TYR A 56 -22.91 -7.95 -6.90
CA TYR A 56 -23.62 -7.74 -5.63
C TYR A 56 -25.01 -7.08 -5.73
N PRO A 57 -25.28 -6.11 -6.64
CA PRO A 57 -26.60 -5.51 -6.75
C PRO A 57 -27.68 -6.50 -7.21
N ILE A 58 -27.29 -7.64 -7.79
CA ILE A 58 -28.16 -8.54 -8.54
C ILE A 58 -28.55 -9.78 -7.72
N HIS A 59 -27.70 -10.25 -6.79
CA HIS A 59 -27.92 -11.49 -6.04
C HIS A 59 -28.15 -11.24 -4.54
N LYS A 60 -29.37 -11.55 -4.08
CA LYS A 60 -29.90 -11.35 -2.71
C LYS A 60 -29.28 -12.29 -1.65
N LYS A 61 -27.97 -12.52 -1.66
CA LYS A 61 -27.21 -13.25 -0.62
C LYS A 61 -26.38 -12.28 0.22
N ARG A 62 -27.06 -11.51 1.09
CA ARG A 62 -26.43 -10.42 1.87
C ARG A 62 -25.48 -10.91 2.97
N ASP A 63 -25.65 -12.13 3.46
CA ASP A 63 -24.92 -12.60 4.66
C ASP A 63 -23.54 -13.18 4.36
N ARG A 64 -23.36 -13.92 3.25
CA ARG A 64 -22.03 -14.44 2.85
C ARG A 64 -21.07 -13.33 2.41
N LEU A 65 -21.56 -12.30 1.70
CA LEU A 65 -20.68 -11.24 1.19
C LEU A 65 -20.07 -10.40 2.33
N LYS A 66 -20.81 -10.21 3.43
CA LYS A 66 -20.30 -9.50 4.60
C LYS A 66 -19.17 -10.26 5.29
N GLU A 67 -19.24 -11.59 5.35
CA GLU A 67 -18.17 -12.42 5.91
C GLU A 67 -16.93 -12.44 5.01
N ASP A 68 -17.10 -12.54 3.70
CA ASP A 68 -15.99 -12.58 2.75
C ASP A 68 -15.25 -11.23 2.65
N ILE A 69 -15.96 -10.11 2.71
CA ILE A 69 -15.35 -8.76 2.83
C ILE A 69 -14.60 -8.61 4.16
N LYS A 70 -15.10 -9.21 5.25
CA LYS A 70 -14.43 -9.16 6.56
C LYS A 70 -13.12 -9.94 6.56
N LYS A 71 -13.03 -11.03 5.80
CA LYS A 71 -11.83 -11.88 5.68
C LYS A 71 -10.70 -11.23 4.87
N LEU A 72 -11.04 -10.38 3.91
CA LEU A 72 -10.06 -9.67 3.07
C LEU A 72 -9.34 -8.54 3.77
N ASP A 73 -9.86 -8.11 4.92
CA ASP A 73 -9.43 -6.88 5.57
C ASP A 73 -9.39 -5.70 4.58
N LEU A 74 -10.45 -5.60 3.76
CA LEU A 74 -10.51 -4.68 2.63
C LEU A 74 -10.25 -3.23 3.05
N LEU A 75 -10.68 -2.88 4.26
CA LEU A 75 -10.45 -1.56 4.86
C LEU A 75 -8.96 -1.34 5.18
N PHE A 76 -8.24 -2.35 5.66
CA PHE A 76 -6.79 -2.27 5.85
C PHE A 76 -6.08 -2.04 4.52
N LEU A 77 -6.39 -2.83 3.49
CA LEU A 77 -5.81 -2.65 2.16
C LEU A 77 -6.08 -1.26 1.60
N LEU A 78 -7.33 -0.77 1.70
CA LEU A 78 -7.69 0.54 1.19
C LEU A 78 -6.90 1.66 1.88
N VAL A 79 -6.84 1.64 3.22
CA VAL A 79 -6.10 2.65 4.00
C VAL A 79 -4.59 2.57 3.74
N LEU A 80 -4.04 1.36 3.62
CA LEU A 80 -2.62 1.16 3.30
C LEU A 80 -2.29 1.70 1.90
N MET A 81 -3.11 1.37 0.90
CA MET A 81 -2.96 1.83 -0.48
C MET A 81 -3.10 3.35 -0.59
N LEU A 82 -3.98 3.97 0.19
CA LEU A 82 -4.06 5.43 0.27
C LEU A 82 -2.76 6.04 0.81
N GLY A 83 -2.15 5.42 1.83
CA GLY A 83 -0.84 5.83 2.35
C GLY A 83 0.26 5.74 1.29
N ILE A 84 0.39 4.58 0.65
CA ILE A 84 1.38 4.33 -0.42
C ILE A 84 1.18 5.32 -1.56
N SER A 85 -0.05 5.47 -2.06
CA SER A 85 -0.37 6.37 -3.17
C SER A 85 -0.07 7.82 -2.82
N SER A 86 -0.42 8.26 -1.60
CA SER A 86 -0.08 9.60 -1.13
C SER A 86 1.43 9.81 -1.15
N ALA A 87 2.22 8.86 -0.64
CA ALA A 87 3.68 8.94 -0.63
C ALA A 87 4.26 8.97 -2.05
N LEU A 88 3.78 8.14 -2.97
CA LEU A 88 4.24 8.13 -4.35
C LEU A 88 3.91 9.45 -5.06
N LEU A 89 2.69 9.99 -4.89
CA LEU A 89 2.27 11.24 -5.52
C LEU A 89 3.03 12.46 -5.00
N THR A 90 3.30 12.52 -3.69
CA THR A 90 4.08 13.63 -3.11
C THR A 90 5.57 13.44 -3.35
N GLY A 91 6.09 12.24 -3.12
CA GLY A 91 7.50 11.92 -3.20
C GLY A 91 8.03 11.93 -4.63
N SER A 92 7.24 11.52 -5.64
CA SER A 92 7.63 11.65 -7.05
C SER A 92 7.90 13.10 -7.45
N ARG A 93 7.11 14.06 -6.95
CA ARG A 93 7.35 15.50 -7.19
C ARG A 93 8.64 15.96 -6.52
N ILE A 94 8.91 15.49 -5.30
CA ILE A 94 10.13 15.82 -4.55
C ILE A 94 11.36 15.25 -5.27
N ILE A 95 11.35 13.97 -5.65
CA ILE A 95 12.48 13.36 -6.38
C ILE A 95 12.70 14.04 -7.72
N LYS A 96 11.61 14.40 -8.44
CA LYS A 96 11.72 15.14 -9.69
C LYS A 96 12.43 16.49 -9.47
N PHE A 97 12.00 17.28 -8.49
CA PHE A 97 12.65 18.54 -8.12
C PHE A 97 14.13 18.34 -7.76
N LEU A 98 14.44 17.32 -6.96
CA LEU A 98 15.81 16.99 -6.57
C LEU A 98 16.68 16.56 -7.75
N LEU A 99 16.12 15.87 -8.74
CA LEU A 99 16.84 15.49 -9.96
C LEU A 99 17.01 16.66 -10.94
N GLU A 100 16.09 17.63 -10.96
CA GLU A 100 16.16 18.81 -11.82
C GLU A 100 17.16 19.85 -11.27
N ASP A 101 17.09 20.16 -9.97
CA ASP A 101 17.89 21.24 -9.36
C ASP A 101 19.18 20.74 -8.68
N TYR A 102 19.21 19.46 -8.26
CA TYR A 102 20.31 18.88 -7.48
C TYR A 102 20.81 17.54 -8.04
N TYR A 103 20.78 17.38 -9.37
CA TYR A 103 21.07 16.12 -10.08
C TYR A 103 22.27 15.34 -9.51
N ALA A 104 23.44 15.98 -9.39
CA ALA A 104 24.66 15.32 -8.94
C ALA A 104 24.53 14.81 -7.49
N TYR A 105 24.02 15.63 -6.56
CA TYR A 105 23.83 15.24 -5.15
C TYR A 105 22.79 14.14 -5.00
N THR A 106 21.69 14.24 -5.74
CA THR A 106 20.59 13.27 -5.72
C THR A 106 21.04 11.93 -6.27
N LEU A 107 21.77 11.94 -7.38
CA LEU A 107 22.34 10.72 -7.95
C LEU A 107 23.37 10.11 -6.99
N SER A 108 24.31 10.91 -6.49
CA SER A 108 25.29 10.52 -5.45
C SER A 108 24.64 9.84 -4.26
N PHE A 109 23.54 10.39 -3.74
CA PHE A 109 22.79 9.79 -2.64
C PHE A 109 22.20 8.42 -3.01
N PHE A 110 21.63 8.26 -4.22
CA PHE A 110 21.02 6.99 -4.64
C PHE A 110 22.04 5.90 -4.97
N ILE A 111 23.19 6.25 -5.57
CA ILE A 111 24.21 5.29 -5.96
C ILE A 111 25.35 5.14 -4.94
N GLY A 112 25.36 5.96 -3.88
CA GLY A 112 26.34 5.92 -2.80
C GLY A 112 27.72 6.46 -3.15
N LEU A 113 27.80 7.44 -4.07
CA LEU A 113 29.03 8.14 -4.47
C LEU A 113 29.20 9.46 -3.73
#